data_AF-A0A961T1G3-F1
#
_entry.id   AF-A0A961T1G3-F1
#
_cell.length_a   1.000
_cell.length_b   1.000
_cell.length_c   1.000
_cell.angle_alpha   90.00
_cell.angle_beta   90.00
_cell.angle_gamma   90.00
#
_symmetry.space_group_name_H-M   'P 1'
#
loop_
_entity.id
_entity.type
_entity.pdbx_description
1 polymer ?
#
loop_
_entity_poly.entity_id
_entity_poly.type
_entity_poly.pdbx_seq_one_letter_code
_entity_poly.pdbx_strand_id
1 'polypeptide(L)' 'MSRRRRIYEGKAKILYEGPEPGTLVQFFKDDATAF' A
#
# COMPACT_ATOMS: atom_id res chain seq x y z
N MET A 1 -13.20 13.37 0.48
CA MET A 1 -12.14 12.56 1.10
C MET A 1 -11.09 12.27 0.04
N SER A 2 -9.85 12.73 0.24
CA SER A 2 -8.74 12.49 -0.68
C SER A 2 -8.42 10.99 -0.70
N ARG A 3 -8.84 10.30 -1.76
CA ARG A 3 -8.50 8.90 -1.97
C ARG A 3 -6.98 8.83 -2.18
N ARG A 4 -6.24 8.37 -1.18
CA ARG A 4 -4.77 8.22 -1.26
C ARG A 4 -4.41 7.47 -2.53
N ARG A 5 -3.52 8.04 -3.34
CA ARG A 5 -3.12 7.45 -4.62
C ARG A 5 -2.36 6.16 -4.35
N ARG A 6 -2.90 5.05 -4.84
CA ARG A 6 -2.20 3.75 -4.84
C ARG A 6 -1.08 3.84 -5.87
N ILE A 7 0.14 3.51 -5.46
CA ILE A 7 1.33 3.59 -6.33
C ILE A 7 1.85 2.21 -6.72
N TYR A 8 1.57 1.19 -5.92
CA TYR A 8 2.01 -0.17 -6.17
C TYR A 8 1.09 -1.18 -5.48
N GLU A 9 0.86 -2.30 -6.14
CA GLU A 9 0.14 -3.43 -5.58
C GLU A 9 0.94 -4.71 -5.81
N GLY A 10 1.40 -5.29 -4.70
CA GLY A 10 2.08 -6.58 -4.69
C GLY A 10 1.18 -7.67 -4.13
N LYS A 11 1.77 -8.87 -4.04
CA LYS A 11 1.10 -10.08 -3.55
C LYS A 11 0.61 -9.94 -2.10
N ALA A 12 1.45 -9.42 -1.22
CA ALA A 12 1.18 -9.31 0.22
C ALA A 12 0.90 -7.88 0.71
N LYS A 13 1.11 -6.87 -0.12
CA LYS A 13 1.00 -5.47 0.31
C LYS A 13 0.60 -4.52 -0.80
N ILE A 14 -0.02 -3.42 -0.40
CA ILE A 14 -0.36 -2.28 -1.24
C ILE A 14 0.39 -1.07 -0.69
N LEU A 15 1.01 -0.29 -1.57
CA LEU A 15 1.64 0.98 -1.23
C LEU A 15 0.81 2.15 -1.73
N TYR A 16 0.70 3.15 -0.88
CA TYR A 16 0.06 4.43 -1.17
C TYR A 16 1.04 5.57 -0.92
N GLU A 17 0.84 6.69 -1.59
CA GLU A 17 1.49 7.94 -1.21
C GLU A 17 1.19 8.28 0.26
N GLY A 18 2.23 8.61 1.01
CA GLY A 18 2.12 9.09 2.37
C GLY A 18 1.69 10.56 2.44
N PRO A 19 1.33 11.06 3.63
CA PRO A 19 0.88 12.43 3.81
C PRO A 19 2.01 13.46 3.63
N GLU A 20 3.27 13.04 3.79
CA GLU A 20 4.45 13.88 3.63
C GLU A 20 5.27 13.46 2.39
N PRO A 21 5.93 14.40 1.69
CA PRO A 21 6.79 14.08 0.57
C PRO A 21 7.86 13.03 0.92
N GLY A 22 7.98 12.00 0.10
CA GLY A 22 8.93 10.91 0.31
C GLY A 22 8.47 9.85 1.33
N THR A 23 7.30 10.00 1.94
CA THR A 23 6.72 8.97 2.82
C THR A 23 5.72 8.08 2.09
N LEU A 24 5.53 6.87 2.61
CA LEU A 24 4.60 5.88 2.06
C LEU A 24 3.73 5.29 3.17
N VAL A 25 2.49 4.94 2.82
CA VAL A 25 1.61 4.12 3.66
C VAL A 25 1.60 2.70 3.11
N GLN A 26 1.98 1.73 3.94
CA GLN A 26 1.98 0.32 3.60
C GLN A 26 0.76 -0.37 4.22
N PHE A 27 -0.09 -0.92 3.37
CA PHE A 27 -1.21 -1.76 3.77
C PHE A 27 -0.85 -3.22 3.52
N PHE A 28 -0.88 -4.04 4.56
CA PHE A 28 -0.66 -5.48 4.45
C PHE A 28 -1.99 -6.16 4.13
N LYS A 29 -1.99 -7.02 3.12
CA LYS A 29 -3.15 -7.84 2.76
C LYS A 29 -3.20 -9.03 3.70
N ASP A 30 -4.40 -9.45 4.06
CA ASP A 30 -4.62 -10.70 4.83
C ASP A 30 -4.55 -11.96 3.94
N ASP A 31 -4.19 -11.79 2.67
CA ASP A 31 -4.01 -12.89 1.71
C ASP A 31 -2.75 -13.71 2.06
N ALA A 32 -2.92 -14.71 2.92
CA ALA A 32 -1.89 -15.69 3.26
C ALA A 32 -1.63 -16.61 2.05
N THR A 33 -0.81 -16.15 1.10
CA THR A 33 -0.38 -16.97 -0.05
C THR A 33 0.95 -17.66 0.25
N ALA A 34 0.88 -18.77 0.98
CA ALA A 34 2.00 -19.71 1.11
C ALA A 34 2.10 -20.58 -0.16
N PHE A 35 3.28 -20.65 -0.76
CA PHE A 35 3.68 -21.65 -1.76
C PHE A 35 5.07 -22.15 -1.38
#